data_AF-A0A0F2PC72-F1
#
_entry.id   AF-A0A0F2PC72-F1
#
_cell.length_a   1.000
_cell.length_b   1.000
_cell.length_c   1.000
_cell.angle_alpha   90.00
_cell.angle_beta   90.00
_cell.angle_gamma   90.00
#
_symmetry.space_group_name_H-M   'P 1'
#
loop_
_entity.id
_entity.type
_entity.pdbx_description
1 polymer ?
#
loop_
_entity_poly.entity_id
_entity_poly.type
_entity_poly.pdbx_seq_one_letter_code
_entity_poly.pdbx_strand_id
1 'polypeptide(L)'
;MSYYTERHGMRVPIEHTSTITTDMYALIFACCEKYYNNIAWLWPDECPDGQVCCGLDYVKFTGALKFEIPTLYRDSNGRIDIPGNNYYSRDDEYDQYALLDYIEFIAQNCRDVTIGSFHSYFGHHHINLFETDEVFTKYRSEINNIFKKTGLLYTLTEARTVERVVKDSPLSTEIETTAEQVSEVGTKELLEEAIMLFKQPHPSARKDAVEKIWDALERLKTYYTELDKKASAAKIVKDMANGQAEFITLFNAEFKALTDIGNSFRIRHHETNKIDITDSRHYDYFFNRCLSLIGLAIQYLN
;
A
#
# COMPACT_ATOMS: atom_id res chain seq x y z
N MET A 1 -10.54 4.25 26.00
CA MET A 1 -11.84 4.86 26.38
C MET A 1 -12.34 5.67 25.20
N SER A 2 -13.59 5.54 24.78
CA SER A 2 -14.20 6.37 23.74
C SER A 2 -14.50 7.78 24.28
N TYR A 3 -14.42 8.80 23.43
CA TYR A 3 -14.69 10.19 23.81
C TYR A 3 -16.19 10.45 24.04
N TYR A 4 -16.53 11.56 24.69
CA TYR A 4 -17.92 11.90 25.03
C TYR A 4 -18.85 11.86 23.80
N THR A 5 -18.46 12.53 22.71
CA THR A 5 -19.27 12.61 21.48
C THR A 5 -19.41 11.27 20.76
N GLU A 6 -18.41 10.40 20.85
CA GLU A 6 -18.50 9.02 20.32
C GLU A 6 -19.51 8.20 21.11
N ARG A 7 -19.46 8.26 22.44
CA ARG A 7 -20.39 7.53 23.32
C ARG A 7 -21.84 7.98 23.14
N HIS A 8 -22.07 9.18 22.63
CA HIS A 8 -23.40 9.77 22.49
C HIS A 8 -23.84 9.92 21.01
N GLY A 9 -23.10 9.33 20.06
CA GLY A 9 -23.46 9.37 18.63
C GLY A 9 -23.46 10.77 18.00
N MET A 10 -22.77 11.74 18.60
CA MET A 10 -22.71 13.13 18.14
C MET A 10 -21.57 13.38 17.14
N ARG A 11 -20.64 12.43 17.01
CA ARG A 11 -19.47 12.59 16.16
C ARG A 11 -19.87 12.35 14.70
N VAL A 12 -19.50 13.29 13.82
CA VAL A 12 -19.66 13.12 12.38
C VAL A 12 -18.91 11.85 11.94
N PRO A 13 -19.50 11.00 11.08
CA PRO A 13 -18.82 9.84 10.53
C PRO A 13 -17.51 10.23 9.83
N ILE A 14 -16.49 9.38 9.99
CA ILE A 14 -15.21 9.59 9.31
C ILE A 14 -15.40 9.25 7.83
N GLU A 15 -15.20 10.26 6.97
CA GLU A 15 -15.12 10.05 5.52
C GLU A 15 -13.84 9.28 5.19
N HIS A 16 -13.94 8.29 4.31
CA HIS A 16 -12.79 7.48 3.92
C HIS A 16 -12.23 7.93 2.59
N THR A 17 -10.91 8.04 2.50
CA THR A 17 -10.25 8.61 1.34
C THR A 17 -8.85 8.00 1.16
N SER A 18 -8.36 8.04 -0.08
CA SER A 18 -6.94 7.79 -0.40
C SER A 18 -6.15 9.10 -0.55
N THR A 19 -6.83 10.25 -0.50
CA THR A 19 -6.18 11.57 -0.58
C THR A 19 -5.72 12.01 0.80
N ILE A 20 -4.42 12.24 0.93
CA ILE A 20 -3.81 12.86 2.10
C ILE A 20 -3.98 14.37 1.95
N THR A 21 -4.77 14.98 2.81
CA THR A 21 -4.89 16.45 2.90
C THR A 21 -3.70 17.04 3.65
N THR A 22 -3.50 18.36 3.60
CA THR A 22 -2.43 19.05 4.34
C THR A 22 -2.52 18.84 5.85
N ASP A 23 -3.72 18.83 6.44
CA ASP A 23 -3.93 18.50 7.86
C ASP A 23 -3.53 17.05 8.19
N MET A 24 -3.83 16.11 7.30
CA MET A 24 -3.42 14.71 7.45
C MET A 24 -1.91 14.56 7.29
N TYR A 25 -1.32 15.27 6.33
CA TYR A 25 0.12 15.34 6.11
C TYR A 25 0.82 15.81 7.38
N ALA A 26 0.37 16.91 7.99
CA ALA A 26 0.93 17.45 9.22
C ALA A 26 0.91 16.43 10.37
N LEU A 27 -0.19 15.70 10.55
CA LEU A 27 -0.30 14.66 11.59
C LEU A 27 0.69 13.51 11.38
N ILE A 28 0.82 13.04 10.14
CA ILE A 28 1.74 11.95 9.77
C ILE A 28 3.18 12.44 9.93
N PHE A 29 3.51 13.61 9.39
CA PHE A 29 4.84 14.20 9.47
C PHE A 29 5.30 14.37 10.91
N ALA A 30 4.46 14.99 11.76
CA ALA A 30 4.75 15.13 13.19
C ALA A 30 4.89 13.77 13.91
N CYS A 31 4.24 12.71 13.40
CA CYS A 31 4.48 11.36 13.90
C CYS A 31 5.87 10.87 13.54
N CYS A 32 6.32 11.04 12.29
CA CYS A 32 7.67 10.69 11.86
C CYS A 32 8.75 11.45 12.66
N GLU A 33 8.56 12.74 12.94
CA GLU A 33 9.51 13.57 13.69
C GLU A 33 9.82 13.03 15.09
N LYS A 34 8.82 12.43 15.77
CA LYS A 34 9.02 11.79 17.08
C LYS A 34 10.09 10.70 17.06
N TYR A 35 10.36 10.11 15.90
CA TYR A 35 11.27 8.97 15.71
C TYR A 35 12.62 9.38 15.11
N TYR A 36 12.94 10.68 15.02
CA TYR A 36 14.24 11.14 14.50
C TYR A 36 15.44 10.57 15.27
N ASN A 37 15.35 10.49 16.59
CA ASN A 37 16.40 9.86 17.38
C ASN A 37 16.56 8.37 17.02
N ASN A 38 15.49 7.68 16.65
CA ASN A 38 15.51 6.27 16.27
C ASN A 38 16.20 6.01 14.92
N ILE A 39 16.41 7.04 14.10
CA ILE A 39 17.17 6.96 12.84
C ILE A 39 18.52 7.67 12.92
N ALA A 40 18.86 8.25 14.08
CA ALA A 40 20.10 9.02 14.29
C ALA A 40 21.37 8.21 14.02
N TRP A 41 21.32 6.87 14.10
CA TRP A 41 22.47 6.02 13.77
C TRP A 41 22.97 6.17 12.32
N LEU A 42 22.11 6.62 11.39
CA LEU A 42 22.51 6.92 10.01
C LEU A 42 23.37 8.19 9.94
N TRP A 43 22.98 9.21 10.69
CA TRP A 43 23.63 10.52 10.73
C TRP A 43 23.61 11.08 12.15
N PRO A 44 24.52 10.61 13.02
CA PRO A 44 24.51 11.04 14.41
C PRO A 44 24.96 12.50 14.49
N ASP A 45 24.21 13.30 15.23
CA ASP A 45 24.70 14.57 15.76
C ASP A 45 25.47 14.28 17.05
N GLU A 46 26.68 14.82 17.14
CA GLU A 46 27.60 14.56 18.25
C GLU A 46 27.67 15.77 19.18
N CYS A 47 27.73 15.51 20.49
CA CYS A 47 27.92 16.59 21.45
C CYS A 47 29.24 17.33 21.15
N PRO A 48 29.28 18.68 21.17
CA PRO A 48 30.48 19.42 20.81
C PRO A 48 31.72 19.14 21.69
N ASP A 49 31.52 18.67 22.93
CA ASP A 49 32.59 18.35 23.88
C ASP A 49 32.86 16.85 24.05
N GLY A 50 32.18 15.98 23.30
CA GLY A 50 32.40 14.54 23.33
C GLY A 50 31.70 13.80 22.18
N GLN A 51 32.31 12.73 21.67
CA GLN A 51 31.78 11.92 20.56
C GLN A 51 30.59 11.02 20.98
N VAL A 52 29.67 11.57 21.78
CA VAL A 52 28.44 10.90 22.22
C VAL A 52 27.30 11.48 21.40
N CYS A 53 26.47 10.60 20.83
CA CYS A 53 25.33 11.01 20.04
C CYS A 53 24.31 11.75 20.92
N CYS A 54 23.83 12.91 20.47
CA CYS A 54 22.79 13.71 21.12
C CYS A 54 21.53 13.89 20.27
N GLY A 55 21.50 13.30 19.07
CA GLY A 55 20.35 13.38 18.17
C GLY A 55 20.71 13.04 16.72
N LEU A 56 19.80 13.41 15.83
CA LEU A 56 19.96 13.29 14.38
C LEU A 56 20.60 14.57 13.82
N ASP A 57 21.66 14.45 13.03
CA ASP A 57 22.21 15.56 12.25
C ASP A 57 21.23 15.89 11.12
N TYR A 58 20.38 16.89 11.39
CA TYR A 58 19.29 17.26 10.50
C TYR A 58 19.78 17.81 9.15
N VAL A 59 20.99 18.39 9.09
CA VAL A 59 21.56 18.90 7.83
C VAL A 59 21.95 17.73 6.92
N LYS A 60 22.63 16.71 7.47
CA LYS A 60 22.96 15.50 6.72
C LYS A 60 21.71 14.72 6.32
N PHE A 61 20.77 14.55 7.25
CA PHE A 61 19.49 13.89 7.02
C PHE A 61 18.70 14.52 5.88
N THR A 62 18.44 15.84 5.96
CA THR A 62 17.68 16.54 4.91
C THR A 62 18.42 16.56 3.58
N GLY A 63 19.75 16.56 3.60
CA GLY A 63 20.61 16.45 2.43
C GLY A 63 20.51 15.09 1.75
N ALA A 64 20.53 14.00 2.51
CA ALA A 64 20.37 12.64 1.99
C ALA A 64 18.99 12.42 1.36
N LEU A 65 17.92 12.86 2.05
CA LEU A 65 16.55 12.73 1.54
C LEU A 65 16.27 13.54 0.26
N LYS A 66 17.16 14.44 -0.17
CA LYS A 66 17.03 15.06 -1.51
C LYS A 66 17.22 14.06 -2.63
N PHE A 67 17.96 12.99 -2.38
CA PHE A 67 18.27 11.95 -3.35
C PHE A 67 17.44 10.70 -3.13
N GLU A 68 17.11 10.38 -1.88
CA GLU A 68 16.30 9.19 -1.56
C GLU A 68 14.80 9.43 -1.81
N ILE A 69 14.27 10.60 -1.46
CA ILE A 69 12.84 10.94 -1.65
C ILE A 69 12.75 12.34 -2.27
N PRO A 70 13.11 12.50 -3.56
CA PRO A 70 13.29 13.79 -4.20
C PRO A 70 12.00 14.62 -4.30
N THR A 71 10.82 13.98 -4.31
CA THR A 71 9.52 14.64 -4.39
C THR A 71 8.90 14.93 -3.02
N LEU A 72 9.60 14.61 -1.91
CA LEU A 72 9.15 14.98 -0.57
C LEU A 72 9.07 16.51 -0.46
N TYR A 73 7.95 17.00 0.09
CA TYR A 73 7.68 18.43 0.15
C TYR A 73 8.78 19.18 0.92
N ARG A 74 9.14 20.35 0.38
CA ARG A 74 10.15 21.24 0.94
C ARG A 74 9.69 22.69 0.86
N ASP A 75 10.02 23.46 1.88
CA ASP A 75 9.77 24.90 1.91
C ASP A 75 10.60 25.65 0.85
N SER A 76 10.38 26.96 0.74
CA SER A 76 11.13 27.84 -0.17
C SER A 76 12.64 27.87 0.08
N ASN A 77 13.09 27.39 1.25
CA ASN A 77 14.50 27.31 1.63
C ASN A 77 15.08 25.90 1.38
N GLY A 78 14.30 24.97 0.82
CA GLY A 78 14.70 23.59 0.53
C GLY A 78 14.73 22.66 1.75
N ARG A 79 14.13 23.07 2.87
CA ARG A 79 14.00 22.27 4.10
C ARG A 79 12.76 21.40 4.01
N ILE A 80 12.83 20.17 4.51
CA ILE A 80 11.65 19.30 4.58
C ILE A 80 10.66 19.96 5.55
N ASP A 81 9.42 20.12 5.12
CA ASP A 81 8.39 20.81 5.88
C ASP A 81 7.00 20.23 5.58
N ILE A 82 5.96 20.84 6.12
CA ILE A 82 4.56 20.51 5.90
C ILE A 82 4.00 21.46 4.84
N PRO A 83 3.29 20.98 3.80
CA PRO A 83 2.63 21.83 2.82
C PRO A 83 1.56 22.71 3.48
N GLY A 84 1.55 24.00 3.16
CA GLY A 84 0.63 24.98 3.73
C GLY A 84 -0.68 25.10 2.93
N ASN A 85 -1.77 25.37 3.65
CA ASN A 85 -2.98 25.95 3.07
C ASN A 85 -2.83 27.47 3.10
N ASN A 86 -2.78 28.11 1.93
CA ASN A 86 -2.53 29.55 1.84
C ASN A 86 -3.84 30.31 1.69
N TYR A 87 -4.17 31.19 2.64
CA TYR A 87 -5.40 31.99 2.59
C TYR A 87 -5.40 33.03 1.45
N TYR A 88 -4.20 33.46 1.02
CA TYR A 88 -3.99 34.53 0.04
C TYR A 88 -3.41 34.05 -1.30
N SER A 89 -3.12 32.76 -1.42
CA SER A 89 -2.55 32.18 -2.65
C SER A 89 -3.07 30.76 -2.87
N ARG A 90 -2.64 30.14 -3.96
CA ARG A 90 -2.93 28.72 -4.20
C ARG A 90 -2.29 27.89 -3.09
N ASP A 91 -3.00 26.83 -2.69
CA ASP A 91 -2.44 25.80 -1.82
C ASP A 91 -1.17 25.22 -2.43
N ASP A 92 -0.26 24.82 -1.57
CA ASP A 92 0.99 24.22 -2.01
C ASP A 92 0.71 22.91 -2.76
N GLU A 93 1.39 22.72 -3.89
CA GLU A 93 1.39 21.43 -4.59
C GLU A 93 2.41 20.51 -3.92
N TYR A 94 2.01 19.28 -3.65
CA TYR A 94 2.89 18.26 -3.07
C TYR A 94 2.54 16.88 -3.60
N ASP A 95 3.54 16.01 -3.61
CA ASP A 95 3.37 14.59 -3.87
C ASP A 95 3.05 13.86 -2.56
N GLN A 96 1.79 13.45 -2.41
CA GLN A 96 1.37 12.69 -1.22
C GLN A 96 2.07 11.32 -1.11
N TYR A 97 2.51 10.72 -2.22
CA TYR A 97 3.16 9.41 -2.20
C TYR A 97 4.59 9.51 -1.66
N ALA A 98 5.25 10.65 -1.86
CA ALA A 98 6.53 10.94 -1.21
C ALA A 98 6.43 10.94 0.33
N LEU A 99 5.28 11.29 0.89
CA LEU A 99 5.05 11.14 2.33
C LEU A 99 4.92 9.67 2.74
N LEU A 100 4.38 8.81 1.87
CA LEU A 100 4.35 7.36 2.14
C LEU A 100 5.77 6.78 2.08
N ASP A 101 6.59 7.17 1.10
CA ASP A 101 8.02 6.83 1.07
C ASP A 101 8.72 7.29 2.36
N TYR A 102 8.36 8.47 2.87
CA TYR A 102 8.92 8.98 4.11
C TYR A 102 8.51 8.13 5.32
N ILE A 103 7.26 7.65 5.36
CA ILE A 103 6.81 6.70 6.39
C ILE A 103 7.64 5.41 6.33
N GLU A 104 7.82 4.85 5.13
CA GLU A 104 8.57 3.62 4.91
C GLU A 104 10.05 3.79 5.22
N PHE A 105 10.65 4.93 4.87
CA PHE A 105 12.03 5.25 5.19
C PHE A 105 12.28 5.20 6.69
N ILE A 106 11.41 5.83 7.49
CA ILE A 106 11.49 5.76 8.96
C ILE A 106 11.27 4.32 9.43
N ALA A 107 10.29 3.60 8.87
CA ALA A 107 10.02 2.20 9.24
C ALA A 107 11.23 1.29 8.99
N GLN A 108 11.90 1.43 7.85
CA GLN A 108 13.05 0.62 7.44
C GLN A 108 14.29 0.90 8.29
N ASN A 109 14.45 2.14 8.78
CA ASN A 109 15.67 2.56 9.44
C ASN A 109 15.54 2.76 10.96
N CYS A 110 14.34 2.71 11.54
CA CYS A 110 14.19 2.94 12.97
C CYS A 110 14.82 1.82 13.81
N ARG A 111 15.66 2.22 14.76
CA ARG A 111 16.29 1.35 15.76
C ARG A 111 15.96 1.83 17.16
N ASP A 112 16.05 0.94 18.13
CA ASP A 112 15.82 1.25 19.53
C ASP A 112 16.86 2.26 20.03
N VAL A 113 16.40 3.19 20.88
CA VAL A 113 17.25 4.18 21.55
C VAL A 113 16.86 4.33 23.00
N THR A 114 17.83 4.66 23.85
CA THR A 114 17.55 5.10 25.22
C THR A 114 18.08 6.51 25.44
N ILE A 115 17.34 7.28 26.24
CA ILE A 115 17.75 8.61 26.67
C ILE A 115 18.73 8.43 27.83
N GLY A 116 19.96 8.89 27.63
CA GLY A 116 21.02 8.92 28.62
C GLY A 116 21.00 10.18 29.48
N SER A 117 22.18 10.54 29.99
CA SER A 117 22.37 11.70 30.86
C SER A 117 22.01 13.02 30.17
N PHE A 118 21.44 13.95 30.94
CA PHE A 118 21.27 15.33 30.50
C PHE A 118 22.59 16.11 30.63
N HIS A 119 23.00 16.75 29.54
CA HIS A 119 24.17 17.62 29.51
C HIS A 119 23.75 19.08 29.63
N SER A 120 23.82 19.64 30.84
CA SER A 120 23.24 20.96 31.14
C SER A 120 23.90 22.14 30.44
N TYR A 121 25.19 22.04 30.10
CA TYR A 121 25.91 23.13 29.42
C TYR A 121 25.42 23.33 27.98
N PHE A 122 25.15 22.22 27.27
CA PHE A 122 24.61 22.26 25.89
C PHE A 122 23.09 22.09 25.82
N GLY A 123 22.42 21.74 26.93
CA GLY A 123 20.97 21.71 27.03
C GLY A 123 20.30 20.55 26.30
N HIS A 124 20.99 19.43 26.11
CA HIS A 124 20.46 18.24 25.44
C HIS A 124 20.67 16.96 26.25
N HIS A 125 19.98 15.89 25.87
CA HIS A 125 20.27 14.55 26.38
C HIS A 125 21.19 13.82 25.41
N HIS A 126 22.13 13.04 25.95
CA HIS A 126 22.80 12.02 25.16
C HIS A 126 21.83 10.87 24.87
N ILE A 127 22.00 10.20 23.73
CA ILE A 127 21.22 9.03 23.34
C ILE A 127 22.14 7.84 23.11
N ASN A 128 21.72 6.67 23.59
CA ASN A 128 22.39 5.42 23.25
C ASN A 128 21.63 4.75 22.11
N LEU A 129 22.35 4.40 21.05
CA LEU A 129 21.84 3.74 19.86
C LEU A 129 22.01 2.23 20.00
N PHE A 130 20.99 1.45 19.65
CA PHE A 130 21.03 -0.01 19.62
C PHE A 130 20.89 -0.52 18.19
N GLU A 131 21.21 -1.81 17.98
CA GLU A 131 21.00 -2.50 16.69
C GLU A 131 19.61 -3.18 16.61
N THR A 132 18.88 -3.25 17.72
CA THR A 132 17.50 -3.78 17.76
C THR A 132 16.50 -2.75 17.24
N ASP A 133 15.31 -3.19 16.86
CA ASP A 133 14.30 -2.36 16.18
C ASP A 133 12.87 -2.58 16.71
N GLU A 134 12.72 -2.97 17.98
CA GLU A 134 11.42 -3.23 18.60
C GLU A 134 10.49 -1.99 18.56
N VAL A 135 11.09 -0.78 18.55
CA VAL A 135 10.41 0.51 18.36
C VAL A 135 9.55 0.57 17.10
N PHE A 136 9.86 -0.22 16.07
CA PHE A 136 9.07 -0.29 14.84
C PHE A 136 7.62 -0.67 15.14
N THR A 137 7.37 -1.59 16.07
CA THR A 137 6.00 -2.01 16.44
C THR A 137 5.19 -0.82 16.95
N LYS A 138 5.82 0.06 17.74
CA LYS A 138 5.19 1.28 18.24
C LYS A 138 4.96 2.29 17.10
N TYR A 139 5.98 2.53 16.27
CA TYR A 139 5.88 3.43 15.11
C TYR A 139 4.74 3.03 14.17
N ARG A 140 4.69 1.75 13.79
CA ARG A 140 3.62 1.16 12.99
C ARG A 140 2.25 1.38 13.60
N SER A 141 2.12 1.15 14.91
CA SER A 141 0.86 1.38 15.62
C SER A 141 0.43 2.85 15.58
N GLU A 142 1.34 3.80 15.83
CA GLU A 142 1.03 5.23 15.79
C GLU A 142 0.60 5.70 14.40
N ILE A 143 1.33 5.30 13.35
CA ILE A 143 0.97 5.60 11.94
C ILE A 143 -0.40 5.03 11.57
N ASN A 144 -0.64 3.74 11.85
CA ASN A 144 -1.93 3.10 11.54
C ASN A 144 -3.10 3.70 12.35
N ASN A 145 -2.83 4.15 13.57
CA ASN A 145 -3.82 4.90 14.35
C ASN A 145 -4.15 6.26 13.72
N ILE A 146 -3.17 6.94 13.13
CA ILE A 146 -3.40 8.18 12.38
C ILE A 146 -4.26 7.88 11.16
N PHE A 147 -3.89 6.88 10.34
CA PHE A 147 -4.68 6.50 9.17
C PHE A 147 -6.14 6.20 9.52
N LYS A 148 -6.37 5.40 10.57
CA LYS A 148 -7.72 5.09 11.06
C LYS A 148 -8.46 6.34 11.55
N LYS A 149 -7.79 7.22 12.28
CA LYS A 149 -8.38 8.44 12.85
C LYS A 149 -8.78 9.44 11.76
N THR A 150 -8.03 9.52 10.67
CA THR A 150 -8.26 10.44 9.57
C THR A 150 -9.12 9.86 8.44
N GLY A 151 -9.36 8.54 8.45
CA GLY A 151 -10.11 7.86 7.40
C GLY A 151 -9.25 7.50 6.18
N LEU A 152 -7.92 7.62 6.28
CA LEU A 152 -7.02 7.22 5.21
C LEU A 152 -7.08 5.70 5.00
N LEU A 153 -7.28 5.32 3.75
CA LEU A 153 -7.34 3.93 3.30
C LEU A 153 -5.94 3.36 3.07
N TYR A 154 -5.12 3.41 4.11
CA TYR A 154 -3.74 2.90 4.11
C TYR A 154 -3.46 2.08 5.38
N THR A 155 -2.47 1.20 5.27
CA THR A 155 -1.90 0.46 6.40
C THR A 155 -0.39 0.32 6.20
N LEU A 156 0.39 0.65 7.21
CA LEU A 156 1.79 0.27 7.30
C LEU A 156 1.86 -1.17 7.81
N THR A 157 2.35 -2.08 6.98
CA THR A 157 2.41 -3.53 7.22
C THR A 157 3.57 -3.90 8.15
N GLU A 158 3.62 -5.16 8.57
CA GLU A 158 4.78 -5.69 9.31
C GLU A 158 6.05 -5.73 8.44
N ALA A 159 5.88 -5.80 7.11
CA ALA A 159 6.94 -5.74 6.12
C ALA A 159 7.48 -4.32 5.88
N ARG A 160 7.04 -3.32 6.68
CA ARG A 160 7.49 -1.92 6.62
C ARG A 160 7.11 -1.19 5.33
N THR A 161 6.09 -1.68 4.64
CA THR A 161 5.52 -1.09 3.42
C THR A 161 4.14 -0.52 3.70
N VAL A 162 3.80 0.58 3.05
CA VAL A 162 2.46 1.16 3.07
C VAL A 162 1.63 0.54 1.94
N GLU A 163 0.56 -0.13 2.33
CA GLU A 163 -0.42 -0.70 1.41
C GLU A 163 -1.74 0.07 1.48
N ARG A 164 -2.44 0.11 0.35
CA ARG A 164 -3.82 0.56 0.24
C ARG A 164 -4.75 -0.45 0.91
N VAL A 165 -5.71 0.07 1.67
CA VAL A 165 -6.86 -0.68 2.17
C VAL A 165 -8.02 -0.54 1.19
N VAL A 166 -8.35 -1.60 0.47
CA VAL A 166 -9.50 -1.61 -0.44
C VAL A 166 -10.74 -2.08 0.30
N LYS A 167 -11.72 -1.19 0.46
CA LYS A 167 -13.02 -1.56 1.00
C LYS A 167 -13.82 -2.33 -0.05
N ASP A 168 -14.65 -3.26 0.42
CA ASP A 168 -15.59 -4.00 -0.42
C ASP A 168 -14.92 -4.82 -1.54
N SER A 169 -13.71 -5.33 -1.27
CA SER A 169 -13.00 -6.27 -2.14
C SER A 169 -13.20 -7.72 -1.66
N PRO A 170 -13.30 -8.70 -2.57
CA PRO A 170 -13.21 -10.11 -2.20
C PRO A 170 -11.80 -10.51 -1.73
N LEU A 171 -10.79 -9.67 -1.97
CA LEU A 171 -9.42 -9.93 -1.54
C LEU A 171 -9.37 -10.11 -0.02
N SER A 172 -8.92 -11.27 0.40
CA SER A 172 -8.76 -11.65 1.79
C SER A 172 -7.46 -12.42 1.97
N THR A 173 -6.98 -12.51 3.21
CA THR A 173 -5.78 -13.30 3.53
C THR A 173 -5.90 -14.75 3.08
N GLU A 174 -7.11 -15.32 3.10
CA GLU A 174 -7.37 -16.67 2.59
C GLU A 174 -7.16 -16.79 1.08
N ILE A 175 -7.62 -15.81 0.28
CA ILE A 175 -7.37 -15.80 -1.17
C ILE A 175 -5.87 -15.66 -1.45
N GLU A 176 -5.17 -14.77 -0.72
CA GLU A 176 -3.73 -14.59 -0.85
C GLU A 176 -2.97 -15.89 -0.56
N THR A 177 -3.28 -16.54 0.56
CA THR A 177 -2.68 -17.82 0.95
C THR A 177 -2.98 -18.91 -0.09
N THR A 178 -4.18 -18.92 -0.66
CA THR A 178 -4.54 -19.90 -1.70
C THR A 178 -3.79 -19.62 -3.01
N ALA A 179 -3.60 -18.36 -3.38
CA ALA A 179 -2.83 -17.97 -4.56
C ALA A 179 -1.37 -18.41 -4.45
N GLU A 180 -0.76 -18.26 -3.27
CA GLU A 180 0.62 -18.72 -2.99
C GLU A 180 0.80 -20.25 -3.12
N GLN A 181 -0.30 -21.01 -2.98
CA GLN A 181 -0.31 -22.48 -3.04
C GLN A 181 -0.60 -23.03 -4.45
N VAL A 182 -0.87 -22.16 -5.44
CA VAL A 182 -1.11 -22.60 -6.83
C VAL A 182 0.13 -23.28 -7.40
N SER A 183 -0.04 -24.51 -7.89
CA SER A 183 1.07 -25.36 -8.37
C SER A 183 1.70 -24.87 -9.68
N GLU A 184 0.92 -24.32 -10.59
CA GLU A 184 1.44 -23.81 -11.87
C GLU A 184 2.09 -22.44 -11.67
N VAL A 185 3.42 -22.41 -11.78
CA VAL A 185 4.27 -21.25 -11.45
C VAL A 185 3.82 -19.98 -12.16
N GLY A 186 3.49 -20.03 -13.45
CA GLY A 186 3.08 -18.82 -14.19
C GLY A 186 1.76 -18.23 -13.69
N THR A 187 0.78 -19.07 -13.36
CA THR A 187 -0.50 -18.64 -12.77
C THR A 187 -0.26 -18.04 -11.39
N LYS A 188 0.58 -18.69 -10.57
CA LYS A 188 0.94 -18.21 -9.24
C LYS A 188 1.59 -16.82 -9.30
N GLU A 189 2.66 -16.67 -10.06
CA GLU A 189 3.41 -15.41 -10.17
C GLU A 189 2.53 -14.25 -10.66
N LEU A 190 1.68 -14.50 -11.66
CA LEU A 190 0.74 -13.48 -12.16
C LEU A 190 -0.29 -13.07 -11.11
N LEU A 191 -0.79 -14.01 -10.29
CA LEU A 191 -1.74 -13.70 -9.22
C LEU A 191 -1.10 -12.92 -8.09
N GLU A 192 0.08 -13.34 -7.64
CA GLU A 192 0.84 -12.65 -6.60
C GLU A 192 1.19 -11.22 -7.03
N GLU A 193 1.66 -11.04 -8.27
CA GLU A 193 1.97 -9.72 -8.82
C GLU A 193 0.71 -8.85 -8.94
N ALA A 194 -0.40 -9.41 -9.42
CA ALA A 194 -1.67 -8.69 -9.53
C ALA A 194 -2.18 -8.21 -8.17
N ILE A 195 -2.12 -9.07 -7.14
CA ILE A 195 -2.52 -8.73 -5.77
C ILE A 195 -1.59 -7.67 -5.17
N MET A 196 -0.27 -7.83 -5.33
CA MET A 196 0.72 -6.86 -4.87
C MET A 196 0.46 -5.48 -5.48
N LEU A 197 0.30 -5.40 -6.81
CA LEU A 197 -0.01 -4.15 -7.52
C LEU A 197 -1.34 -3.54 -7.05
N PHE A 198 -2.36 -4.36 -6.80
CA PHE A 198 -3.66 -3.87 -6.34
C PHE A 198 -3.61 -3.21 -4.96
N LYS A 199 -2.69 -3.66 -4.11
CA LYS A 199 -2.41 -3.12 -2.78
C LYS A 199 -1.50 -1.90 -2.81
N GLN A 200 -0.90 -1.54 -3.94
CA GLN A 200 -0.05 -0.34 -3.99
C GLN A 200 -0.88 0.96 -3.89
N PRO A 201 -0.42 1.96 -3.13
CA PRO A 201 -1.09 3.26 -3.04
C PRO A 201 -1.22 4.01 -4.37
N HIS A 202 -0.22 3.89 -5.25
CA HIS A 202 -0.13 4.71 -6.45
C HIS A 202 -1.23 4.35 -7.48
N PRO A 203 -1.97 5.33 -8.04
CA PRO A 203 -3.10 5.06 -8.93
C PRO A 203 -2.75 4.29 -10.20
N SER A 204 -1.53 4.45 -10.74
CA SER A 204 -1.10 3.70 -11.93
C SER A 204 -1.09 2.20 -11.69
N ALA A 205 -0.73 1.76 -10.47
CA ALA A 205 -0.66 0.36 -10.11
C ALA A 205 -2.03 -0.35 -10.20
N ARG A 206 -3.15 0.40 -10.11
CA ARG A 206 -4.49 -0.17 -10.29
C ARG A 206 -4.72 -0.66 -11.71
N LYS A 207 -4.22 0.07 -12.69
CA LYS A 207 -4.30 -0.35 -14.09
C LYS A 207 -3.44 -1.59 -14.30
N ASP A 208 -2.21 -1.56 -13.80
CA ASP A 208 -1.27 -2.66 -13.93
C ASP A 208 -1.79 -3.93 -13.24
N ALA A 209 -2.43 -3.80 -12.07
CA ALA A 209 -3.10 -4.89 -11.37
C ALA A 209 -4.23 -5.52 -12.20
N VAL A 210 -5.02 -4.69 -12.88
CA VAL A 210 -6.11 -5.15 -13.76
C VAL A 210 -5.58 -5.83 -15.01
N GLU A 211 -4.52 -5.32 -15.62
CA GLU A 211 -3.84 -6.01 -16.73
C GLU A 211 -3.34 -7.39 -16.26
N LYS A 212 -2.65 -7.41 -15.11
CA LYS A 212 -2.03 -8.62 -14.57
C LYS A 212 -3.03 -9.69 -14.13
N ILE A 213 -4.15 -9.31 -13.47
CA ILE A 213 -5.20 -10.29 -13.10
C ILE A 213 -5.88 -10.87 -14.35
N TRP A 214 -5.96 -10.12 -15.45
CA TRP A 214 -6.46 -10.64 -16.73
C TRP A 214 -5.45 -11.58 -17.40
N ASP A 215 -4.15 -11.31 -17.30
CA ASP A 215 -3.13 -12.27 -17.73
C ASP A 215 -3.19 -13.54 -16.90
N ALA A 216 -3.40 -13.43 -15.59
CA ALA A 216 -3.63 -14.58 -14.71
C ALA A 216 -4.87 -15.38 -15.14
N LEU A 217 -5.99 -14.72 -15.47
CA LEU A 217 -7.19 -15.39 -16.00
C LEU A 217 -6.90 -16.18 -17.28
N GLU A 218 -6.07 -15.62 -18.16
CA GLU A 218 -5.74 -16.24 -19.44
C GLU A 218 -4.78 -17.41 -19.28
N ARG A 219 -3.83 -17.29 -18.35
CA ARG A 219 -2.92 -18.36 -17.97
C ARG A 219 -3.67 -19.50 -17.28
N LEU A 220 -4.61 -19.18 -16.39
CA LEU A 220 -5.48 -20.13 -15.70
C LEU A 220 -6.26 -20.99 -16.70
N LYS A 221 -6.76 -20.42 -17.80
CA LYS A 221 -7.44 -21.19 -18.88
C LYS A 221 -6.54 -22.22 -19.59
N THR A 222 -5.24 -22.22 -19.29
CA THR A 222 -4.25 -23.19 -19.78
C THR A 222 -3.56 -23.97 -18.65
N TYR A 223 -4.11 -23.95 -17.44
CA TYR A 223 -3.53 -24.59 -16.25
C TYR A 223 -3.23 -26.08 -16.45
N TYR A 224 -4.18 -26.84 -17.01
CA TYR A 224 -3.95 -28.24 -17.38
C TYR A 224 -3.20 -28.33 -18.72
N THR A 225 -1.87 -28.43 -18.66
CA THR A 225 -0.96 -28.37 -19.81
C THR A 225 -1.16 -29.48 -20.85
N GLU A 226 -1.74 -30.61 -20.44
CA GLU A 226 -2.06 -31.74 -21.32
C GLU A 226 -3.36 -31.54 -22.13
N LEU A 227 -4.11 -30.48 -21.85
CA LEU A 227 -5.37 -30.14 -22.52
C LEU A 227 -5.20 -28.88 -23.37
N ASP A 228 -5.98 -28.79 -24.46
CA ASP A 228 -6.11 -27.51 -25.14
C ASP A 228 -6.81 -26.47 -24.23
N LYS A 229 -6.66 -25.18 -24.56
CA LYS A 229 -7.22 -24.07 -23.77
C LYS A 229 -8.72 -24.21 -23.50
N LYS A 230 -9.50 -24.72 -24.45
CA LYS A 230 -10.95 -24.85 -24.31
C LYS A 230 -11.30 -26.01 -23.38
N ALA A 231 -10.61 -27.14 -23.52
CA ALA A 231 -10.78 -28.32 -22.67
C ALA A 231 -10.30 -28.05 -21.24
N SER A 232 -9.18 -27.35 -21.07
CA SER A 232 -8.66 -26.93 -19.76
C SER A 232 -9.66 -26.02 -19.03
N ALA A 233 -10.13 -24.95 -19.69
CA ALA A 233 -11.15 -24.07 -19.12
C ALA A 233 -12.45 -24.81 -18.76
N ALA A 234 -12.92 -25.72 -19.62
CA ALA A 234 -14.11 -26.52 -19.36
C ALA A 234 -13.92 -27.46 -18.15
N LYS A 235 -12.72 -28.01 -17.96
CA LYS A 235 -12.38 -28.82 -16.79
C LYS A 235 -12.43 -28.00 -15.51
N ILE A 236 -11.79 -26.82 -15.50
CA ILE A 236 -11.82 -25.89 -14.35
C ILE A 236 -13.26 -25.56 -13.97
N VAL A 237 -14.10 -25.19 -14.94
CA VAL A 237 -15.52 -24.90 -14.71
C VAL A 237 -16.27 -26.11 -14.12
N LYS A 238 -16.01 -27.31 -14.64
CA LYS A 238 -16.66 -28.54 -14.15
C LYS A 238 -16.27 -28.84 -12.70
N ASP A 239 -15.00 -28.65 -12.36
CA ASP A 239 -14.46 -28.89 -11.02
C ASP A 239 -15.04 -27.87 -10.03
N MET A 240 -15.05 -26.57 -10.38
CA MET A 240 -15.69 -25.49 -9.59
C MET A 240 -17.19 -25.72 -9.37
N ALA A 241 -17.90 -26.22 -10.38
CA ALA A 241 -19.33 -26.46 -10.31
C ALA A 241 -19.70 -27.74 -9.54
N ASN A 242 -18.72 -28.57 -9.16
CA ASN A 242 -18.93 -29.87 -8.56
C ASN A 242 -19.97 -30.72 -9.33
N GLY A 243 -19.93 -30.65 -10.67
CA GLY A 243 -20.84 -31.36 -11.57
C GLY A 243 -22.29 -30.82 -11.67
N GLN A 244 -22.65 -29.72 -11.01
CA GLN A 244 -23.99 -29.14 -11.08
C GLN A 244 -24.19 -28.32 -12.37
N ALA A 245 -25.23 -28.65 -13.15
CA ALA A 245 -25.43 -28.08 -14.48
C ALA A 245 -25.66 -26.56 -14.45
N GLU A 246 -26.41 -26.07 -13.47
CA GLU A 246 -26.72 -24.65 -13.28
C GLU A 246 -25.45 -23.82 -13.03
N PHE A 247 -24.54 -24.34 -12.22
CA PHE A 247 -23.25 -23.69 -11.94
C PHE A 247 -22.27 -23.80 -13.11
N ILE A 248 -22.28 -24.91 -13.86
CA ILE A 248 -21.51 -25.03 -15.12
C ILE A 248 -21.94 -23.92 -16.09
N THR A 249 -23.24 -23.71 -16.27
CA THR A 249 -23.76 -22.63 -17.14
C THR A 249 -23.35 -21.25 -16.63
N LEU A 250 -23.48 -21.01 -15.32
CA LEU A 250 -23.11 -19.75 -14.68
C LEU A 250 -21.62 -19.41 -14.89
N PHE A 251 -20.71 -20.32 -14.55
CA PHE A 251 -19.28 -20.07 -14.66
C PHE A 251 -18.80 -19.96 -16.10
N ASN A 252 -19.35 -20.76 -17.03
CA ASN A 252 -19.04 -20.59 -18.46
C ASN A 252 -19.44 -19.19 -18.96
N ALA A 253 -20.60 -18.69 -18.54
CA ALA A 253 -21.04 -17.35 -18.89
C ALA A 253 -20.09 -16.28 -18.31
N GLU A 254 -19.62 -16.47 -17.08
CA GLU A 254 -18.70 -15.52 -16.43
C GLU A 254 -17.29 -15.53 -17.06
N PHE A 255 -16.70 -16.69 -17.32
CA PHE A 255 -15.43 -16.79 -18.07
C PHE A 255 -15.52 -16.13 -19.45
N LYS A 256 -16.65 -16.31 -20.14
CA LYS A 256 -16.92 -15.65 -21.41
C LYS A 256 -17.03 -14.14 -21.25
N ALA A 257 -17.80 -13.66 -20.29
CA ALA A 257 -17.99 -12.23 -20.03
C ALA A 257 -16.65 -11.54 -19.71
N LEU A 258 -15.81 -12.12 -18.85
CA LEU A 258 -14.48 -11.57 -18.52
C LEU A 258 -13.55 -11.57 -19.73
N THR A 259 -13.61 -12.59 -20.59
CA THR A 259 -12.86 -12.64 -21.85
C THR A 259 -13.32 -11.52 -22.80
N ASP A 260 -14.64 -11.33 -22.95
CA ASP A 260 -15.21 -10.31 -23.81
C ASP A 260 -14.86 -8.89 -23.29
N ILE A 261 -14.89 -8.68 -21.96
CA ILE A 261 -14.45 -7.42 -21.32
C ILE A 261 -12.97 -7.13 -21.60
N GLY A 262 -12.08 -8.10 -21.35
CA GLY A 262 -10.65 -7.94 -21.58
C GLY A 262 -10.27 -7.65 -23.03
N ASN A 263 -11.11 -8.09 -23.98
CA ASN A 263 -10.97 -7.82 -25.40
C ASN A 263 -11.57 -6.47 -25.83
N SER A 264 -12.52 -5.90 -25.09
CA SER A 264 -13.26 -4.68 -25.48
C SER A 264 -12.69 -3.42 -24.83
N PHE A 265 -12.34 -3.52 -23.56
CA PHE A 265 -11.72 -2.43 -22.80
C PHE A 265 -10.20 -2.45 -22.98
N ARG A 266 -9.57 -1.30 -22.75
CA ARG A 266 -8.11 -1.15 -22.81
C ARG A 266 -7.43 -1.75 -21.57
N ILE A 267 -7.58 -3.07 -21.43
CA ILE A 267 -7.01 -3.90 -20.36
C ILE A 267 -5.86 -4.72 -20.94
N ARG A 268 -6.14 -5.65 -21.87
CA ARG A 268 -5.13 -6.52 -22.47
C ARG A 268 -4.58 -6.03 -23.80
N HIS A 269 -5.37 -5.23 -24.51
CA HIS A 269 -5.02 -4.75 -25.84
C HIS A 269 -5.14 -3.24 -25.89
N HIS A 270 -4.27 -2.59 -26.66
CA HIS A 270 -4.14 -1.14 -26.70
C HIS A 270 -4.42 -0.53 -28.07
N GLU A 271 -5.13 -1.25 -28.95
CA GLU A 271 -5.55 -0.69 -30.22
C GLU A 271 -6.53 0.49 -30.02
N THR A 272 -6.61 1.35 -31.03
CA THR A 272 -7.40 2.60 -30.97
C THR A 272 -8.90 2.39 -30.89
N ASN A 273 -9.40 1.17 -31.10
CA ASN A 273 -10.82 0.83 -31.02
C ASN A 273 -11.26 0.30 -29.65
N LYS A 274 -10.36 0.27 -28.65
CA LYS A 274 -10.68 -0.19 -27.28
C LYS A 274 -11.31 0.92 -26.46
N ILE A 275 -12.17 0.53 -25.51
CA ILE A 275 -12.83 1.46 -24.60
C ILE A 275 -11.83 1.84 -23.49
N ASP A 276 -11.52 3.13 -23.39
CA ASP A 276 -10.68 3.65 -22.31
C ASP A 276 -11.40 3.62 -20.96
N ILE A 277 -10.65 3.32 -19.91
CA ILE A 277 -11.12 3.34 -18.52
C ILE A 277 -10.58 4.62 -17.88
N THR A 278 -11.47 5.59 -17.66
CA THR A 278 -11.08 6.93 -17.17
C THR A 278 -11.27 7.10 -15.65
N ASP A 279 -12.17 6.33 -15.05
CA ASP A 279 -12.42 6.34 -13.61
C ASP A 279 -11.62 5.23 -12.92
N SER A 280 -10.74 5.63 -11.99
CA SER A 280 -9.92 4.69 -11.21
C SER A 280 -10.74 3.65 -10.44
N ARG A 281 -12.00 3.96 -10.08
CA ARG A 281 -12.91 3.04 -9.38
C ARG A 281 -13.38 1.89 -10.27
N HIS A 282 -13.39 2.08 -11.59
CA HIS A 282 -13.73 1.01 -12.52
C HIS A 282 -12.62 -0.05 -12.59
N TYR A 283 -11.35 0.33 -12.40
CA TYR A 283 -10.27 -0.64 -12.26
C TYR A 283 -10.49 -1.52 -11.03
N ASP A 284 -10.88 -0.94 -9.88
CA ASP A 284 -11.20 -1.70 -8.68
C ASP A 284 -12.34 -2.71 -8.92
N TYR A 285 -13.40 -2.28 -9.61
CA TYR A 285 -14.50 -3.16 -10.00
C TYR A 285 -14.02 -4.33 -10.89
N PHE A 286 -13.25 -4.03 -11.94
CA PHE A 286 -12.76 -5.05 -12.86
C PHE A 286 -11.84 -6.05 -12.18
N PHE A 287 -10.90 -5.56 -11.35
CA PHE A 287 -10.03 -6.40 -10.55
C PHE A 287 -10.84 -7.33 -9.65
N ASN A 288 -11.75 -6.77 -8.84
CA ASN A 288 -12.55 -7.53 -7.88
C ASN A 288 -13.45 -8.56 -8.58
N ARG A 289 -14.04 -8.22 -9.73
CA ARG A 289 -14.86 -9.15 -10.51
C ARG A 289 -14.03 -10.33 -11.02
N CYS A 290 -12.85 -10.07 -11.57
CA CYS A 290 -11.94 -11.10 -12.06
C CYS A 290 -11.42 -11.97 -10.91
N LEU A 291 -10.98 -11.35 -9.82
CA LEU A 291 -10.50 -12.01 -8.62
C LEU A 291 -11.57 -12.89 -7.98
N SER A 292 -12.85 -12.49 -7.98
CA SER A 292 -13.94 -13.32 -7.44
C SER A 292 -14.04 -14.67 -8.16
N LEU A 293 -13.91 -14.69 -9.50
CA LEU A 293 -13.94 -15.93 -10.27
C LEU A 293 -12.67 -16.75 -10.06
N ILE A 294 -11.49 -16.12 -10.16
CA ILE A 294 -10.21 -16.81 -10.01
C ILE A 294 -10.04 -17.35 -8.59
N GLY A 295 -10.36 -16.56 -7.57
CA GLY A 295 -10.28 -16.93 -6.17
C GLY A 295 -11.12 -18.16 -5.82
N LEU A 296 -12.26 -18.35 -6.49
CA LEU A 296 -13.00 -19.61 -6.42
C LEU A 296 -12.29 -20.71 -7.21
N ALA A 297 -11.89 -20.44 -8.45
CA ALA A 297 -11.28 -21.45 -9.34
C ALA A 297 -10.05 -22.12 -8.71
N ILE A 298 -9.16 -21.34 -8.09
CA ILE A 298 -7.91 -21.84 -7.51
C ILE A 298 -8.12 -22.82 -6.34
N GLN A 299 -9.27 -22.77 -5.68
CA GLN A 299 -9.62 -23.72 -4.60
C GLN A 299 -9.95 -25.13 -5.12
N TYR A 300 -10.22 -25.26 -6.43
CA TYR A 300 -10.56 -26.52 -7.09
C TYR A 300 -9.48 -27.01 -8.06
N LEU A 301 -8.35 -26.31 -8.12
CA LEU A 301 -7.20 -26.78 -8.87
C LEU A 301 -6.53 -27.91 -8.10
N ASN A 302 -6.14 -28.95 -8.84
CA ASN A 302 -5.30 -30.04 -8.33
C ASN A 302 -3.89 -29.87 -8.89
#